data_AF-A0A0R3VU52-F1
#
_entry.id   AF-A0A0R3VU52-F1
#
_cell.length_a   1.000
_cell.length_b   1.000
_cell.length_c   1.000
_cell.angle_alpha   90.00
_cell.angle_beta   90.00
_cell.angle_gamma   90.00
#
_symmetry.space_group_name_H-M   'P 1'
#
loop_
_entity.id
_entity.type
_entity.pdbx_description
1 polymer ?
#
loop_
_entity_poly.entity_id
_entity_poly.type
_entity_poly.pdbx_seq_one_letter_code
_entity_poly.pdbx_strand_id
1 'polypeptide(L)'
;MALAKLVKPDKSAPTPLEEEIANTLLDLQSHEDMSELVRMVYFCGAKEFSIGHERAIVMYVPVPQLRAYHQLHNRLVGELEKKLRGPQVFIVAFRRILPKPRRKCKSNPKQKRPRSRTLTAVHQAILKDIVYPAEIVGQRTQVKIDGSSLIKCHLDIAQRNYVEHKLKTITGLYKKLSGKNVAIEFPDWVL
;
A
#
# COMPACT_ATOMS: atom_id res chain seq x y z
N MET A 1 14.58 -21.92 -6.48
CA MET A 1 15.01 -20.67 -5.82
C MET A 1 14.04 -19.49 -6.11
N ALA A 2 12.73 -19.72 -6.12
CA ALA A 2 11.74 -18.65 -6.28
C ALA A 2 11.53 -17.83 -5.00
N LEU A 3 11.64 -18.48 -3.84
CA LEU A 3 11.40 -17.86 -2.52
C LEU A 3 12.48 -16.84 -2.09
N ALA A 4 13.54 -16.64 -2.88
CA ALA A 4 14.67 -15.78 -2.49
C ALA A 4 14.25 -14.31 -2.24
N LYS A 5 13.18 -13.83 -2.89
CA LYS A 5 12.67 -12.46 -2.75
C LYS A 5 11.58 -12.29 -1.69
N LEU A 6 11.15 -13.37 -1.02
CA LEU A 6 10.16 -13.32 0.04
C LEU A 6 10.85 -13.34 1.40
N VAL A 7 10.72 -12.27 2.18
CA VAL A 7 11.27 -12.17 3.54
C VAL A 7 10.16 -11.84 4.52
N LYS A 8 9.53 -12.87 5.09
CA LYS A 8 8.46 -12.69 6.08
C LYS A 8 9.03 -12.32 7.45
N PRO A 9 8.47 -11.29 8.13
CA PRO A 9 8.84 -10.97 9.50
C PRO A 9 8.42 -12.07 10.49
N ASP A 10 7.31 -12.76 10.22
CA ASP A 10 6.72 -13.75 11.11
C ASP A 10 7.26 -15.19 10.86
N LYS A 11 8.17 -15.36 9.89
CA LYS A 11 8.77 -16.65 9.48
C LYS A 11 7.77 -17.78 9.18
N SER A 12 6.53 -17.43 8.84
CA SER A 12 5.51 -18.40 8.44
C SER A 12 5.76 -18.96 7.04
N ALA A 13 5.16 -20.11 6.73
CA ALA A 13 5.25 -20.72 5.41
C ALA A 13 4.71 -19.78 4.31
N PRO A 14 5.26 -19.81 3.08
CA PRO A 14 4.77 -19.02 1.96
C PRO A 14 3.34 -19.44 1.57
N THR A 15 2.52 -18.47 1.16
CA THR A 15 1.19 -18.74 0.58
C THR A 15 1.32 -18.90 -0.94
N PRO A 16 0.39 -19.62 -1.62
CA PRO A 16 0.47 -19.80 -3.07
C PRO A 16 0.52 -18.47 -3.83
N LEU A 17 -0.23 -17.47 -3.36
CA LEU A 17 -0.20 -16.11 -3.92
C LEU A 17 1.18 -15.45 -3.79
N GLU A 18 1.88 -15.65 -2.68
CA GLU A 18 3.24 -15.11 -2.50
C GLU A 18 4.27 -15.83 -3.38
N GLU A 19 4.08 -17.13 -3.63
CA GLU A 19 4.92 -17.89 -4.56
C GLU A 19 4.75 -17.38 -6.00
N GLU A 20 3.51 -17.11 -6.42
CA GLU A 20 3.20 -16.51 -7.73
C GLU A 20 3.85 -15.13 -7.91
N ILE A 21 3.77 -14.28 -6.89
CA ILE A 21 4.42 -12.96 -6.90
C ILE A 21 5.95 -13.10 -6.92
N ALA A 22 6.51 -14.03 -6.16
CA ALA A 22 7.94 -14.26 -6.11
C ALA A 22 8.49 -14.76 -7.45
N ASN A 23 7.76 -15.67 -8.13
CA ASN A 23 8.07 -16.10 -9.48
C ASN A 23 8.01 -14.93 -10.46
N THR A 24 6.98 -14.10 -10.36
CA THR A 24 6.83 -12.91 -11.22
C THR A 24 8.00 -11.95 -11.09
N LEU A 25 8.46 -11.70 -9.87
CA LEU A 25 9.63 -10.85 -9.60
C LEU A 25 10.96 -11.45 -10.09
N LEU A 26 11.03 -12.78 -10.24
CA LEU A 26 12.20 -13.47 -10.79
C LEU A 26 12.22 -13.36 -12.32
N ASP A 27 11.06 -13.55 -12.96
CA ASP A 27 10.94 -13.35 -14.41
C ASP A 27 11.25 -11.90 -14.82
N LEU A 28 10.80 -10.94 -14.01
CA LEU A 28 11.13 -9.52 -14.17
C LEU A 28 12.62 -9.21 -14.10
N GLN A 29 13.39 -10.04 -13.38
CA GLN A 29 14.84 -9.86 -13.26
C GLN A 29 15.58 -10.24 -14.53
N SER A 30 14.99 -11.10 -15.36
CA SER A 30 15.56 -11.53 -16.64
C SER A 30 15.54 -10.43 -17.70
N HIS A 31 14.74 -9.39 -17.51
CA HIS A 31 14.73 -8.21 -18.40
C HIS A 31 15.90 -7.26 -18.08
N GLU A 32 16.71 -6.94 -19.09
CA GLU A 32 17.99 -6.23 -18.94
C GLU A 32 17.86 -4.82 -18.32
N ASP A 33 16.82 -4.05 -18.68
CA ASP A 33 16.65 -2.66 -18.26
C ASP A 33 16.52 -2.43 -16.75
N MET A 34 15.94 -3.39 -16.01
CA MET A 34 15.58 -3.22 -14.58
C MET A 34 16.22 -4.26 -13.67
N SER A 35 17.12 -5.09 -14.21
CA SER A 35 17.67 -6.24 -13.51
C SER A 35 18.37 -5.83 -12.21
N GLU A 36 19.09 -4.71 -12.20
CA GLU A 36 19.84 -4.24 -11.02
C GLU A 36 18.93 -3.84 -9.86
N LEU A 37 17.90 -3.03 -10.13
CA LEU A 37 16.94 -2.59 -9.11
C LEU A 37 16.10 -3.76 -8.60
N VAL A 38 15.63 -4.62 -9.51
CA VAL A 38 14.79 -5.79 -9.17
C VAL A 38 15.57 -6.86 -8.41
N ARG A 39 16.90 -6.96 -8.59
CA ARG A 39 17.76 -7.89 -7.85
C ARG A 39 17.90 -7.53 -6.38
N MET A 40 17.92 -6.24 -6.03
CA MET A 40 18.09 -5.79 -4.64
C MET A 40 16.80 -5.83 -3.83
N VAL A 41 15.66 -5.89 -4.52
CA VAL A 41 14.34 -5.68 -3.96
C VAL A 41 13.73 -7.01 -3.46
N TYR A 42 13.09 -6.96 -2.29
CA TYR A 42 12.35 -8.07 -1.70
C TYR A 42 11.04 -7.57 -1.08
N PHE A 43 10.08 -8.48 -0.88
CA PHE A 43 8.79 -8.15 -0.29
C PHE A 43 8.55 -8.96 1.00
N CYS A 44 7.73 -8.40 1.89
CA CYS A 44 7.45 -8.97 3.21
C CYS A 44 6.31 -9.98 3.21
N GLY A 45 5.40 -9.89 2.24
CA GLY A 45 4.26 -10.78 2.12
C GLY A 45 3.18 -10.16 1.24
N ALA A 46 2.13 -10.91 0.97
CA ALA A 46 1.04 -10.42 0.15
C ALA A 46 -0.31 -10.93 0.66
N LYS A 47 -1.36 -10.10 0.51
CA LYS A 47 -2.72 -10.43 0.95
C LYS A 47 -3.73 -10.02 -0.10
N GLU A 48 -4.67 -10.91 -0.35
CA GLU A 48 -5.83 -10.64 -1.21
C GLU A 48 -7.00 -10.09 -0.38
N PHE A 49 -7.73 -9.14 -0.97
CA PHE A 49 -8.93 -8.52 -0.40
C PHE A 49 -10.05 -8.49 -1.44
N SER A 50 -11.25 -8.93 -1.04
CA SER A 50 -12.47 -8.85 -1.86
C SER A 50 -13.24 -7.53 -1.64
N ILE A 51 -13.23 -6.61 -2.59
CA ILE A 51 -13.87 -5.29 -2.46
C ILE A 51 -15.12 -5.27 -3.35
N GLY A 52 -16.25 -5.67 -2.77
CA GLY A 52 -17.49 -5.86 -3.53
C GLY A 52 -17.30 -6.97 -4.56
N HIS A 53 -17.36 -6.63 -5.84
CA HIS A 53 -17.14 -7.56 -6.95
C HIS A 53 -15.68 -7.60 -7.44
N GLU A 54 -14.85 -6.62 -7.05
CA GLU A 54 -13.45 -6.52 -7.49
C GLU A 54 -12.52 -7.20 -6.48
N ARG A 55 -11.43 -7.80 -6.97
CA ARG A 55 -10.36 -8.38 -6.15
C ARG A 55 -9.17 -7.45 -6.15
N ALA A 56 -8.61 -7.20 -4.99
CA ALA A 56 -7.43 -6.36 -4.81
C ALA A 56 -6.34 -7.15 -4.08
N ILE A 57 -5.12 -7.08 -4.60
CA ILE A 57 -3.95 -7.72 -3.99
C ILE A 57 -3.05 -6.63 -3.42
N VAL A 58 -2.72 -6.74 -2.14
CA VAL A 58 -1.77 -5.86 -1.47
C VAL A 58 -0.46 -6.60 -1.29
N MET A 59 0.58 -6.10 -1.95
CA MET A 59 1.95 -6.53 -1.73
C MET A 59 2.58 -5.65 -0.65
N TYR A 60 3.01 -6.27 0.44
CA TYR A 60 3.70 -5.59 1.54
C TYR A 60 5.19 -5.51 1.29
N VAL A 61 5.71 -4.29 1.29
CA VAL A 61 7.11 -3.99 0.97
C VAL A 61 7.84 -3.41 2.17
N PRO A 62 9.13 -3.71 2.39
CA PRO A 62 9.92 -3.05 3.42
C PRO A 62 9.95 -1.52 3.23
N VAL A 63 9.72 -0.77 4.31
CA VAL A 63 9.72 0.71 4.28
C VAL A 63 10.96 1.31 3.60
N PRO A 64 12.21 0.81 3.83
CA PRO A 64 13.39 1.37 3.18
C PRO A 64 13.40 1.21 1.65
N GLN A 65 12.74 0.18 1.12
CA GLN A 65 12.74 -0.14 -0.31
C GLN A 65 11.59 0.53 -1.08
N LEU A 66 10.66 1.19 -0.39
CA LEU A 66 9.48 1.80 -1.01
C LEU A 66 9.84 2.79 -2.13
N ARG A 67 10.92 3.56 -1.98
CA ARG A 67 11.40 4.48 -3.03
C ARG A 67 11.87 3.75 -4.29
N ALA A 68 12.52 2.59 -4.14
CA ALA A 68 12.92 1.76 -5.28
C ALA A 68 11.68 1.16 -5.98
N TYR A 69 10.69 0.73 -5.19
CA TYR A 69 9.41 0.26 -5.74
C TYR A 69 8.62 1.35 -6.46
N HIS A 70 8.72 2.62 -6.05
CA HIS A 70 8.09 3.74 -6.76
C HIS A 70 8.67 3.92 -8.17
N GLN A 71 9.99 3.77 -8.35
CA GLN A 71 10.63 3.82 -9.67
C GLN A 71 10.19 2.64 -10.55
N LEU A 72 9.99 1.47 -9.96
CA LEU A 72 9.57 0.24 -10.65
C LEU A 72 8.04 0.12 -10.86
N HIS A 73 7.25 0.99 -10.21
CA HIS A 73 5.83 0.75 -9.96
C HIS A 73 5.01 0.47 -11.21
N ASN A 74 5.09 1.35 -12.22
CA ASN A 74 4.25 1.24 -13.42
C ASN A 74 4.45 -0.07 -14.16
N ARG A 75 5.71 -0.52 -14.29
CA ARG A 75 6.05 -1.79 -14.94
C ARG A 75 5.65 -2.98 -14.07
N LEU A 76 6.05 -2.95 -12.79
CA LEU A 76 5.81 -4.04 -11.85
C LEU A 76 4.32 -4.32 -11.64
N VAL A 77 3.51 -3.29 -11.42
CA VAL A 77 2.06 -3.43 -11.26
C VAL A 77 1.43 -3.96 -12.54
N GLY A 78 1.82 -3.44 -13.70
CA GLY A 78 1.30 -3.91 -14.99
C GLY A 78 1.59 -5.38 -15.26
N GLU A 79 2.78 -5.88 -14.91
CA GLU A 79 3.12 -7.30 -15.07
C GLU A 79 2.42 -8.20 -14.05
N LEU A 80 2.32 -7.77 -12.79
CA LEU A 80 1.60 -8.52 -11.77
C LEU A 80 0.11 -8.62 -12.10
N GLU A 81 -0.52 -7.53 -12.56
CA GLU A 81 -1.93 -7.53 -12.97
C GLU A 81 -2.19 -8.44 -14.17
N LYS A 82 -1.25 -8.49 -15.13
CA LYS A 82 -1.30 -9.42 -16.28
C LYS A 82 -1.19 -10.88 -15.84
N LYS A 83 -0.21 -11.22 -14.98
CA LYS A 83 0.02 -12.61 -14.53
C LYS A 83 -1.06 -13.12 -13.60
N LEU A 84 -1.56 -12.28 -12.70
CA LEU A 84 -2.59 -12.62 -11.71
C LEU A 84 -4.01 -12.57 -12.29
N ARG A 85 -4.15 -12.30 -13.60
CA ARG A 85 -5.41 -12.37 -14.37
C ARG A 85 -6.48 -11.39 -13.88
N GLY A 86 -6.12 -10.12 -13.72
CA GLY A 86 -7.08 -9.02 -13.54
C GLY A 86 -7.36 -8.44 -12.14
N PRO A 87 -6.90 -8.98 -10.98
CA PRO A 87 -7.05 -8.27 -9.72
C PRO A 87 -6.15 -7.03 -9.71
N GLN A 88 -6.64 -5.93 -9.15
CA GLN A 88 -5.85 -4.69 -9.04
C GLN A 88 -4.77 -4.86 -7.98
N VAL A 89 -3.52 -4.56 -8.33
CA VAL A 89 -2.37 -4.75 -7.44
C VAL A 89 -1.96 -3.41 -6.82
N PHE A 90 -1.81 -3.39 -5.49
CA PHE A 90 -1.37 -2.24 -4.73
C PHE A 90 -0.10 -2.58 -3.95
N ILE A 91 0.86 -1.65 -3.96
CA ILE A 91 2.10 -1.77 -3.19
C ILE A 91 1.95 -0.93 -1.93
N VAL A 92 2.11 -1.54 -0.76
CA VAL A 92 1.98 -0.85 0.53
C VAL A 92 3.20 -1.16 1.39
N ALA A 93 3.79 -0.15 2.02
CA ALA A 93 4.87 -0.39 2.94
C ALA A 93 4.40 -1.11 4.22
N PHE A 94 5.15 -2.13 4.62
CA PHE A 94 4.97 -2.86 5.86
C PHE A 94 5.38 -1.99 7.06
N ARG A 95 4.40 -1.29 7.64
CA ARG A 95 4.62 -0.37 8.77
C ARG A 95 4.13 -0.98 10.08
N ARG A 96 4.96 -0.88 11.13
CA ARG A 96 4.60 -1.32 12.49
C ARG A 96 3.94 -0.19 13.28
N ILE A 97 2.70 -0.43 13.73
CA ILE A 97 2.01 0.44 14.68
C ILE A 97 2.42 0.04 16.11
N LEU A 98 3.01 0.96 16.86
CA LEU A 98 3.25 0.75 18.28
C LEU A 98 2.02 1.18 19.09
N PRO A 99 1.68 0.52 20.21
CA PRO A 99 0.57 0.95 21.06
C PRO A 99 0.85 2.32 21.71
N LYS A 100 -0.21 3.09 21.99
CA LYS A 100 -0.07 4.34 22.77
C LYS A 100 0.31 3.98 24.21
N PRO A 101 1.39 4.55 24.78
CA PRO A 101 1.71 4.31 26.18
C PRO A 101 0.57 4.84 27.07
N ARG A 102 0.06 4.01 27.97
CA ARG A 102 -0.94 4.36 29.00
C ARG A 102 -0.36 4.04 30.37
N ARG A 103 -0.85 4.70 31.43
CA ARG A 103 -0.34 4.55 32.80
C ARG A 103 -0.28 3.10 33.31
N LYS A 104 -1.18 2.20 32.85
CA LYS A 104 -1.23 0.78 33.24
C LYS A 104 -0.94 -0.19 32.07
N CYS A 105 -0.05 0.16 31.15
CA CYS A 105 0.32 -0.75 30.06
C CYS A 105 1.27 -1.85 30.54
N LYS A 106 0.95 -3.12 30.23
CA LYS A 106 1.78 -4.31 30.53
C LYS A 106 3.20 -4.24 29.93
N SER A 107 3.34 -3.52 28.82
CA SER A 107 4.62 -3.15 28.21
C SER A 107 4.70 -1.63 28.20
N ASN A 108 5.42 -1.05 29.16
CA ASN A 108 5.77 0.36 29.13
C ASN A 108 7.20 0.48 28.55
N PRO A 109 7.35 0.86 27.27
CA PRO A 109 8.66 0.91 26.66
C PRO A 109 9.50 2.01 27.33
N LYS A 110 10.75 1.70 27.68
CA LYS A 110 11.72 2.68 28.21
C LYS A 110 12.02 3.79 27.19
N GLN A 111 11.91 3.47 25.89
CA GLN A 111 12.13 4.41 24.79
C GLN A 111 10.85 5.13 24.39
N LYS A 112 10.96 6.43 24.09
CA LYS A 112 9.87 7.25 23.56
C LYS A 112 9.32 6.67 22.25
N ARG A 113 8.00 6.52 22.15
CA ARG A 113 7.32 6.11 20.91
C ARG A 113 7.58 7.13 19.78
N PRO A 114 8.17 6.72 18.64
CA PRO A 114 8.33 7.60 17.48
C PRO A 114 6.98 8.00 16.87
N ARG A 115 6.86 9.25 16.39
CA ARG A 115 5.64 9.74 15.71
C ARG A 115 5.30 8.92 14.46
N SER A 116 6.30 8.46 13.72
CA SER A 116 6.15 7.61 12.52
C SER A 116 5.49 6.25 12.80
N ARG A 117 5.57 5.75 14.04
CA ARG A 117 4.94 4.48 14.48
C ARG A 117 3.62 4.69 15.22
N THR A 118 2.97 5.82 14.98
CA THR A 118 1.63 6.09 15.51
C THR A 118 0.55 5.60 14.55
N LEU A 119 -0.60 5.18 15.09
CA LEU A 119 -1.73 4.70 14.27
C LEU A 119 -2.14 5.74 13.23
N THR A 120 -2.24 7.01 13.63
CA THR A 120 -2.60 8.12 12.76
C THR A 120 -1.60 8.33 11.63
N ALA A 121 -0.30 8.38 11.93
CA ALA A 121 0.75 8.55 10.92
C ALA A 121 0.83 7.35 9.97
N VAL A 122 0.68 6.13 10.48
CA VAL A 122 0.67 4.91 9.65
C VAL A 122 -0.54 4.89 8.72
N HIS A 123 -1.73 5.26 9.19
CA HIS A 123 -2.93 5.32 8.33
C HIS A 123 -2.77 6.36 7.21
N GLN A 124 -2.22 7.54 7.53
CA GLN A 124 -1.93 8.55 6.49
C GLN A 124 -0.91 8.04 5.48
N ALA A 125 0.12 7.34 5.92
CA ALA A 125 1.14 6.79 5.03
C ALA A 125 0.61 5.63 4.16
N ILE A 126 -0.25 4.77 4.70
CA ILE A 126 -0.95 3.73 3.92
C ILE A 126 -1.80 4.36 2.81
N LEU A 127 -2.51 5.45 3.12
CA LEU A 127 -3.33 6.14 2.11
C LEU A 127 -2.48 6.71 0.97
N LYS A 128 -1.31 7.27 1.28
CA LYS A 128 -0.35 7.75 0.27
C LYS A 128 0.15 6.62 -0.62
N ASP A 129 0.48 5.46 -0.05
CA ASP A 129 0.99 4.32 -0.82
C ASP A 129 -0.07 3.75 -1.76
N ILE A 130 -1.33 3.60 -1.30
CA ILE A 130 -2.41 3.01 -2.10
C ILE A 130 -2.75 3.89 -3.32
N VAL A 131 -2.58 5.21 -3.19
CA VAL A 131 -2.96 6.17 -4.22
C VAL A 131 -1.86 6.41 -5.25
N TYR A 132 -0.62 5.99 -4.96
CA TYR A 132 0.49 6.05 -5.92
C TYR A 132 0.11 5.35 -7.24
N PRO A 133 0.36 5.93 -8.43
CA PRO A 133 1.26 7.06 -8.71
C PRO A 133 0.69 8.45 -8.40
N ALA A 134 -0.60 8.58 -8.07
CA ALA A 134 -1.18 9.89 -7.82
C ALA A 134 -0.68 10.50 -6.50
N GLU A 135 -0.35 11.78 -6.52
CA GLU A 135 -0.01 12.54 -5.31
C GLU A 135 -1.25 13.18 -4.68
N ILE A 136 -1.31 13.17 -3.34
CA ILE A 136 -2.37 13.84 -2.58
C ILE A 136 -1.99 15.30 -2.41
N VAL A 137 -2.68 16.18 -3.14
CA VAL A 137 -2.51 17.65 -3.08
C VAL A 137 -3.14 18.22 -1.82
N GLY A 138 -4.29 17.68 -1.42
CA GLY A 138 -5.05 18.18 -0.28
C GLY A 138 -5.78 17.07 0.45
N GLN A 139 -5.94 17.24 1.76
CA GLN A 139 -6.72 16.32 2.57
C GLN A 139 -7.54 17.10 3.60
N ARG A 140 -8.85 16.88 3.60
CA ARG A 140 -9.76 17.42 4.63
C ARG A 140 -10.57 16.30 5.25
N THR A 141 -10.87 16.41 6.55
CA THR A 141 -11.76 15.46 7.22
C THR A 141 -13.07 16.18 7.51
N GLN A 142 -14.15 15.70 6.89
CA GLN A 142 -15.49 16.17 7.16
C GLN A 142 -16.08 15.34 8.30
N VAL A 143 -16.56 16.01 9.35
CA VAL A 143 -17.31 15.37 10.44
C VAL A 143 -18.79 15.67 10.21
N LYS A 144 -19.61 14.62 10.12
CA LYS A 144 -21.07 14.74 9.97
C LYS A 144 -21.73 15.03 11.32
N ILE A 145 -22.99 15.44 11.28
CA ILE A 145 -23.82 15.71 12.46
C ILE A 145 -23.91 14.45 13.36
N ASP A 146 -23.98 13.27 12.74
CA ASP A 146 -23.99 11.97 13.43
C ASP A 146 -22.65 11.60 14.09
N GLY A 147 -21.64 12.47 14.03
CA GLY A 147 -20.29 12.23 14.54
C GLY A 147 -19.40 11.35 13.65
N SER A 148 -19.95 10.79 12.56
CA SER A 148 -19.16 10.02 11.60
C SER A 148 -18.19 10.91 10.81
N SER A 149 -16.96 10.44 10.64
CA SER A 149 -15.92 11.14 9.88
C SER A 149 -15.74 10.57 8.48
N LEU A 150 -15.68 11.44 7.48
CA LEU A 150 -15.33 11.13 6.10
C LEU A 150 -14.07 11.90 5.71
N ILE A 151 -13.03 11.19 5.27
CA ILE A 151 -11.81 11.82 4.78
C ILE A 151 -12.00 12.10 3.29
N LYS A 152 -11.93 13.37 2.89
CA LYS A 152 -11.89 13.78 1.47
C LYS A 152 -10.46 14.06 1.07
N CYS A 153 -9.96 13.29 0.11
CA CYS A 153 -8.62 13.42 -0.44
C CYS A 153 -8.71 14.01 -1.85
N HIS A 154 -7.95 15.07 -2.07
CA HIS A 154 -7.78 15.72 -3.36
C HIS A 154 -6.51 15.20 -4.00
N LEU A 155 -6.65 14.58 -5.18
CA LEU A 155 -5.52 14.08 -5.97
C LEU A 155 -5.18 15.03 -7.10
N ASP A 156 -3.94 14.95 -7.57
CA ASP A 156 -3.51 15.70 -8.75
C ASP A 156 -4.32 15.28 -10.00
N ILE A 157 -4.75 16.28 -10.77
CA ILE A 157 -5.54 16.12 -11.99
C ILE A 157 -4.71 15.46 -13.09
N ALA A 158 -3.41 15.77 -13.16
CA ALA A 158 -2.52 15.24 -14.19
C ALA A 158 -2.46 13.70 -14.18
N GLN A 159 -2.68 13.09 -13.02
CA GLN A 159 -2.58 11.65 -12.80
C GLN A 159 -3.94 10.95 -12.79
N ARG A 160 -5.03 11.67 -13.11
CA ARG A 160 -6.41 11.16 -13.12
C ARG A 160 -6.57 9.88 -13.92
N ASN A 161 -6.02 9.81 -15.14
CA ASN A 161 -6.16 8.65 -16.03
C ASN A 161 -5.64 7.35 -15.41
N TYR A 162 -4.59 7.42 -14.57
CA TYR A 162 -3.98 6.25 -13.94
C TYR A 162 -4.79 5.73 -12.75
N VAL A 163 -5.55 6.59 -12.06
CA VAL A 163 -6.18 6.26 -10.77
C VAL A 163 -7.69 6.19 -10.85
N GLU A 164 -8.33 6.84 -11.83
CA GLU A 164 -9.79 6.93 -11.95
C GLU A 164 -10.49 5.57 -12.01
N HIS A 165 -9.92 4.61 -12.72
CA HIS A 165 -10.46 3.25 -12.81
C HIS A 165 -10.29 2.43 -11.52
N LYS A 166 -9.42 2.85 -10.59
CA LYS A 166 -9.13 2.14 -9.32
C LYS A 166 -9.83 2.75 -8.10
N LEU A 167 -10.57 3.86 -8.25
CA LEU A 167 -11.11 4.64 -7.12
C LEU A 167 -11.98 3.82 -6.15
N LYS A 168 -12.88 2.98 -6.67
CA LYS A 168 -13.76 2.13 -5.85
C LYS A 168 -12.95 1.15 -5.01
N THR A 169 -11.91 0.59 -5.60
CA THR A 169 -11.03 -0.37 -4.94
C THR A 169 -10.12 0.31 -3.93
N ILE A 170 -9.57 1.49 -4.24
CA ILE A 170 -8.78 2.27 -3.28
C ILE A 170 -9.58 2.61 -2.03
N THR A 171 -10.80 3.12 -2.20
CA THR A 171 -11.67 3.50 -1.08
C THR A 171 -12.08 2.29 -0.22
N GLY A 172 -12.45 1.18 -0.86
CA GLY A 172 -12.77 -0.06 -0.16
C GLY A 172 -11.56 -0.70 0.54
N LEU A 173 -10.39 -0.67 -0.10
CA LEU A 173 -9.15 -1.22 0.45
C LEU A 173 -8.71 -0.44 1.68
N TYR A 174 -8.72 0.88 1.60
CA TYR A 174 -8.37 1.72 2.74
C TYR A 174 -9.35 1.53 3.91
N LYS A 175 -10.64 1.33 3.63
CA LYS A 175 -11.64 1.00 4.65
C LYS A 175 -11.34 -0.34 5.32
N LYS A 176 -10.96 -1.37 4.56
CA LYS A 176 -10.58 -2.68 5.12
C LYS A 176 -9.30 -2.63 5.96
N LEU A 177 -8.29 -1.87 5.52
CA LEU A 177 -7.01 -1.77 6.21
C LEU A 177 -7.07 -0.88 7.46
N SER A 178 -7.84 0.20 7.41
CA SER A 178 -7.80 1.26 8.44
C SER A 178 -9.10 1.43 9.24
N GLY A 179 -10.21 0.88 8.76
CA GLY A 179 -11.55 1.10 9.31
C GLY A 179 -12.15 2.49 9.02
N LYS A 180 -11.46 3.34 8.25
CA LYS A 180 -11.90 4.72 7.97
C LYS A 180 -12.48 4.85 6.56
N ASN A 181 -13.52 5.67 6.43
CA ASN A 181 -14.10 5.98 5.12
C ASN A 181 -13.30 7.12 4.45
N VAL A 182 -12.97 6.92 3.17
CA VAL A 182 -12.31 7.92 2.32
C VAL A 182 -13.17 8.15 1.08
N ALA A 183 -13.27 9.41 0.67
CA ALA A 183 -13.74 9.84 -0.64
C ALA A 183 -12.58 10.51 -1.38
N ILE A 184 -12.41 10.15 -2.64
CA ILE A 184 -11.36 10.69 -3.50
C ILE A 184 -12.00 11.64 -4.51
N GLU A 185 -11.49 12.85 -4.59
CA GLU A 185 -11.96 13.92 -5.47
C GLU A 185 -10.77 14.44 -6.30
N PHE A 186 -11.01 14.83 -7.55
CA PHE A 186 -10.05 15.59 -8.35
C PHE A 186 -10.53 17.04 -8.35
N PRO A 187 -9.79 17.98 -7.74
CA PRO A 187 -10.17 19.40 -7.79
C PRO A 187 -10.00 19.93 -9.22
N ASP A 188 -10.82 20.86 -9.69
CA ASP A 188 -10.68 21.46 -11.03
C ASP A 188 -9.68 22.63 -11.06
N TRP A 189 -9.26 23.13 -9.90
CA TRP A 189 -8.34 24.25 -9.77
C TRP A 189 -6.89 23.75 -9.76
N VAL A 190 -6.06 24.35 -10.61
CA VAL A 190 -4.61 24.23 -10.59
C VAL A 190 -4.09 25.37 -9.71
N LEU A 191 -3.31 25.07 -8.66
CA LEU A 191 -2.55 26.09 -7.92
C LEU A 191 -1.25 26.41 -8.67
#